data_AF-A0A920J5A0-F1
#
_entry.id   AF-A0A920J5A0-F1
#
_cell.length_a   1.000
_cell.length_b   1.000
_cell.length_c   1.000
_cell.angle_alpha   90.00
_cell.angle_beta   90.00
_cell.angle_gamma   90.00
#
_symmetry.space_group_name_H-M   'P 1'
#
loop_
_entity.id
_entity.type
_entity.pdbx_description
1 polymer ?
#
loop_
_entity_poly.entity_id
_entity_poly.type
_entity_poly.pdbx_seq_one_letter_code
_entity_poly.pdbx_strand_id
1 'polypeptide(L)'
;MNFSFKHSRMNDPKIIASFSIITLLVAGVIIFQLLDYAAFKDALQQASEEPAEVVIATCAFLIAFILRAIAWKKVLPSMTLGQSLAGIHLSLGANHVLPLRLGEPLRVLSITKRSDISLDAATASTLTLRSADILSLIVIGVIVAPSAFSDILGWFGWLVIGLVLAIAIASWKWLKGIVKRNDTVTLPGPTAIGLTAIAWILESVLVWQSAHWAGLDVSWPDALLVTTVAVAAQIAAIAPGGFGTYEAAAVAAYATLGYDAEIALVAALTAHALKTSYSLIAGAVAMISPQPSFIGRFRLEKTEELLPESHYPDNPVLLFLPAFNEEEAVGDCIDRVPQTVCGLPVECLVIDDGSIDKTAEVARKAGAEVISLESNQGLGAAVRVGLSEGAKRQSSAIVFADADGEYPPEELENLVAPIIEGRADYVVGSRFLGDIEFMRPHRRFGNLVLTRILSLVARRKITDGQSGYRAFSPRAASSAEVIHDFNYAQIITLDLLAKGYIYLEVPISYHFRTTGESFIKLFPYLRKVVPAVYKELNTV
;
A
#
# COMPACT_ATOMS: atom_id res chain seq x y z
N MET A 1 -6.56 -36.90 -30.79
CA MET A 1 -5.41 -35.99 -30.58
C MET A 1 -5.95 -34.75 -29.88
N ASN A 2 -5.95 -34.74 -28.55
CA ASN A 2 -6.41 -33.59 -27.75
C ASN A 2 -5.27 -32.57 -27.66
N PHE A 3 -5.34 -31.48 -28.42
CA PHE A 3 -4.51 -30.31 -28.18
C PHE A 3 -5.05 -29.58 -26.95
N SER A 4 -4.53 -29.97 -25.79
CA SER A 4 -4.65 -29.17 -24.57
C SER A 4 -3.77 -27.93 -24.74
N PHE A 5 -4.38 -26.79 -25.07
CA PHE A 5 -3.73 -25.49 -24.97
C PHE A 5 -3.40 -25.23 -23.50
N LYS A 6 -2.15 -25.51 -23.14
CA LYS A 6 -1.52 -25.11 -21.88
C LYS A 6 -1.80 -23.62 -21.67
N HIS A 7 -2.58 -23.29 -20.65
CA HIS A 7 -2.91 -21.91 -20.30
C HIS A 7 -1.61 -21.11 -20.09
N SER A 8 -1.35 -20.26 -21.08
CA SER A 8 -0.57 -19.02 -21.11
C SER A 8 0.60 -18.89 -20.12
N ARG A 9 1.82 -19.12 -20.63
CA ARG A 9 3.05 -18.51 -20.07
C ARG A 9 3.03 -16.97 -20.19
N MET A 10 2.16 -16.36 -21.00
CA MET A 10 2.15 -14.90 -21.22
C MET A 10 1.63 -14.09 -20.02
N ASN A 11 1.01 -14.73 -19.02
CA ASN A 11 0.55 -14.05 -17.81
C ASN A 11 1.63 -14.00 -16.71
N ASP A 12 2.84 -14.50 -16.95
CA ASP A 12 3.93 -14.39 -15.98
C ASP A 12 4.35 -12.90 -15.85
N PRO A 13 4.21 -12.27 -14.67
CA PRO A 13 4.59 -10.87 -14.48
C PRO A 13 6.06 -10.60 -14.81
N LYS A 14 6.94 -11.60 -14.73
CA LYS A 14 8.35 -11.46 -15.13
C LYS A 14 8.51 -11.30 -16.64
N ILE A 15 7.67 -11.95 -17.44
CA ILE A 15 7.70 -11.85 -18.91
C ILE A 15 7.17 -10.49 -19.33
N ILE A 16 6.09 -10.02 -18.72
CA ILE A 16 5.53 -8.68 -18.98
C ILE A 16 6.57 -7.60 -18.64
N ALA A 17 7.23 -7.71 -17.48
CA ALA A 17 8.30 -6.79 -17.10
C ALA A 17 9.50 -6.82 -18.07
N SER A 18 9.96 -8.01 -18.47
CA SER A 18 11.07 -8.15 -19.43
C SER A 18 10.74 -7.53 -20.79
N PHE A 19 9.52 -7.75 -21.29
CA PHE A 19 9.07 -7.16 -22.55
C PHE A 19 8.98 -5.63 -22.48
N SER A 20 8.53 -5.09 -21.34
CA SER A 20 8.50 -3.64 -21.08
C SER A 20 9.89 -3.03 -21.13
N ILE A 21 10.86 -3.67 -20.47
CA ILE A 21 12.25 -3.20 -20.44
C ILE A 21 12.85 -3.20 -21.86
N ILE A 22 12.64 -4.27 -22.63
CA ILE A 22 13.16 -4.37 -24.00
C ILE A 22 12.57 -3.27 -24.89
N THR A 23 11.25 -3.10 -24.89
CA THR A 23 10.59 -2.08 -25.72
C THR A 23 11.01 -0.66 -25.34
N LEU A 24 11.15 -0.37 -24.05
CA LEU A 24 11.65 0.91 -23.56
C LEU A 24 13.12 1.15 -23.97
N LEU A 25 13.99 0.14 -23.86
CA LEU A 25 15.39 0.24 -24.26
C LEU A 25 15.53 0.51 -25.76
N VAL A 26 14.79 -0.20 -26.61
CA VAL A 26 14.81 0.02 -28.07
C VAL A 26 14.37 1.44 -28.40
N ALA A 27 13.24 1.90 -27.85
CA ALA A 27 12.77 3.26 -28.05
C ALA A 27 13.78 4.30 -27.53
N GLY A 28 14.41 4.04 -26.38
CA GLY A 28 15.45 4.90 -25.79
C GLY A 28 16.69 5.04 -26.67
N VAL A 29 17.17 3.94 -27.26
CA VAL A 29 18.32 3.99 -28.19
C VAL A 29 17.98 4.81 -29.43
N ILE A 30 16.80 4.61 -30.01
CA ILE A 30 16.36 5.37 -31.20
C ILE A 30 16.26 6.87 -30.88
N ILE A 31 15.60 7.23 -29.78
CA ILE A 31 15.46 8.63 -29.37
C ILE A 31 16.83 9.24 -29.09
N PHE A 32 17.72 8.55 -28.37
CA PHE A 32 19.05 9.04 -28.05
C PHE A 32 19.88 9.34 -29.32
N GLN A 33 19.71 8.55 -30.38
CA GLN A 33 20.41 8.78 -31.66
C GLN A 33 19.86 9.97 -32.45
N LEU A 34 18.58 10.32 -32.26
CA LEU A 34 17.89 11.40 -32.97
C LEU A 34 17.88 12.72 -32.20
N LEU A 35 18.19 12.69 -30.90
CA LEU A 35 18.08 13.84 -30.02
C LEU A 35 19.29 14.78 -30.15
N ASP A 36 19.03 16.04 -30.50
CA ASP A 36 19.96 17.12 -30.19
C ASP A 36 19.96 17.37 -28.67
N TYR A 37 20.99 16.85 -28.01
CA TYR A 37 21.15 16.97 -26.56
C TYR A 37 21.36 18.42 -26.10
N ALA A 38 22.00 19.26 -26.91
CA ALA A 38 22.23 20.65 -26.55
C ALA A 38 20.89 21.41 -26.56
N ALA A 39 20.13 21.30 -27.64
CA ALA A 39 18.80 21.91 -27.74
C ALA A 39 17.84 21.41 -26.64
N PHE A 40 17.88 20.11 -26.31
CA PHE A 40 17.06 19.57 -25.22
C PHE A 40 17.44 20.13 -23.85
N LYS A 41 18.74 20.27 -23.57
CA LYS A 41 19.22 20.87 -22.33
C LYS A 41 18.84 22.34 -22.24
N ASP A 42 18.95 23.08 -23.34
CA ASP A 42 18.58 24.50 -23.40
C ASP A 42 17.08 24.68 -23.16
N ALA A 43 16.23 23.79 -23.70
CA ALA A 43 14.80 23.81 -23.44
C ALA A 43 14.44 23.59 -21.96
N LEU A 44 15.13 22.64 -21.29
CA LEU A 44 14.97 22.46 -19.85
C LEU A 44 15.46 23.66 -19.04
N GLN A 45 16.53 24.30 -19.50
CA GLN A 45 17.05 25.51 -18.87
C GLN A 45 16.06 26.67 -19.00
N GLN A 46 15.51 26.91 -20.19
CA GLN A 46 14.46 27.93 -20.40
C GLN A 46 13.26 27.70 -19.49
N ALA A 47 12.76 26.45 -19.42
CA ALA A 47 11.68 26.11 -18.50
C ALA A 47 12.03 26.43 -17.03
N SER A 48 13.29 26.24 -16.62
CA SER A 48 13.73 26.55 -15.25
C SER A 48 13.87 28.05 -14.98
N GLU A 49 14.14 28.85 -16.01
CA GLU A 49 14.26 30.31 -15.95
C GLU A 49 12.88 31.00 -15.91
N GLU A 50 11.82 30.30 -16.35
CA GLU A 50 10.43 30.77 -16.40
C GLU A 50 9.47 29.97 -15.47
N PRO A 51 9.68 30.02 -14.13
CA PRO A 51 8.92 29.18 -13.20
C PRO A 51 7.42 29.48 -13.19
N ALA A 52 7.01 30.72 -13.52
CA ALA A 52 5.60 31.08 -13.62
C ALA A 52 4.90 30.31 -14.75
N GLU A 53 5.56 30.15 -15.89
CA GLU A 53 5.01 29.46 -17.06
C GLU A 53 4.93 27.94 -16.83
N VAL A 54 5.94 27.36 -16.17
CA VAL A 54 5.90 25.97 -15.71
C VAL A 54 4.72 25.73 -14.77
N VAL A 55 4.48 26.63 -13.82
CA VAL A 55 3.33 26.54 -12.91
C VAL A 55 2.02 26.63 -13.68
N ILE A 56 1.86 27.58 -14.60
CA ILE A 56 0.65 27.72 -15.41
C ILE A 56 0.38 26.47 -16.24
N ALA A 57 1.39 25.97 -16.96
CA ALA A 57 1.27 24.76 -17.78
C ALA A 57 0.93 23.52 -16.94
N THR A 58 1.56 23.37 -15.77
CA THR A 58 1.30 22.26 -14.85
C THR A 58 -0.09 22.37 -14.21
N CYS A 59 -0.54 23.57 -13.86
CA CYS A 59 -1.87 23.83 -13.35
C CYS A 59 -2.95 23.54 -14.39
N ALA A 60 -2.77 23.97 -15.65
CA ALA A 60 -3.69 23.64 -16.74
C ALA A 60 -3.79 22.12 -16.91
N PHE A 61 -2.65 21.43 -16.91
CA PHE A 61 -2.59 19.97 -16.98
C PHE A 61 -3.32 19.30 -15.79
N LEU A 62 -3.10 19.77 -14.56
CA LEU A 62 -3.81 19.28 -13.36
C LEU A 62 -5.32 19.48 -13.46
N ILE A 63 -5.76 20.68 -13.85
CA ILE A 63 -7.19 21.01 -13.98
C ILE A 63 -7.85 20.10 -15.01
N ALA A 64 -7.19 19.74 -16.11
CA ALA A 64 -7.72 18.80 -17.08
C ALA A 64 -8.14 17.45 -16.44
N PHE A 65 -7.33 16.89 -15.54
CA PHE A 65 -7.67 15.66 -14.81
C PHE A 65 -8.79 15.86 -13.80
N ILE A 66 -8.86 17.03 -13.16
CA ILE A 66 -9.98 17.38 -12.27
C ILE A 66 -11.29 17.45 -13.06
N LEU A 67 -11.30 18.07 -14.24
CA LEU A 67 -12.49 18.14 -15.10
C LEU A 67 -12.94 16.74 -15.55
N ARG A 68 -12.00 15.87 -15.94
CA ARG A 68 -12.32 14.46 -16.23
C ARG A 68 -12.88 13.71 -15.02
N ALA A 69 -12.34 13.97 -13.83
CA ALA A 69 -12.86 13.36 -12.62
C ALA A 69 -14.29 13.85 -12.30
N ILE A 70 -14.58 15.14 -12.51
CA ILE A 70 -15.93 15.69 -12.38
C ILE A 70 -16.87 15.08 -13.43
N ALA A 71 -16.42 14.95 -14.68
CA ALA A 71 -17.19 14.32 -15.76
C ALA A 71 -17.55 12.86 -15.42
N TRP A 72 -16.61 12.12 -14.83
CA TRP A 72 -16.85 10.73 -14.43
C TRP A 72 -17.76 10.61 -13.22
N LYS A 73 -17.58 11.46 -12.21
CA LYS A 73 -18.49 11.54 -11.06
C LYS A 73 -19.93 11.85 -11.48
N LYS A 74 -20.15 12.58 -12.59
CA LYS A 74 -21.51 12.78 -13.11
C LYS A 74 -22.13 11.46 -13.57
N VAL A 75 -21.36 10.57 -14.19
CA VAL A 75 -21.78 9.22 -14.63
C VAL A 75 -21.97 8.27 -13.44
N LEU A 76 -21.13 8.40 -12.40
CA LEU A 76 -21.19 7.62 -11.16
C LEU A 76 -21.34 8.55 -9.93
N PRO A 77 -22.56 9.06 -9.64
CA PRO A 77 -22.77 10.07 -8.60
C PRO A 77 -22.40 9.64 -7.18
N SER A 78 -22.41 8.34 -6.89
CA SER A 78 -22.03 7.77 -5.59
C SER A 78 -20.53 7.89 -5.30
N MET A 79 -19.68 8.14 -6.31
CA MET A 79 -18.26 8.36 -6.11
C MET A 79 -17.98 9.76 -5.54
N THR A 80 -17.03 9.85 -4.64
CA THR A 80 -16.39 11.12 -4.29
C THR A 80 -15.47 11.60 -5.42
N LEU A 81 -15.19 12.91 -5.45
CA LEU A 81 -14.23 13.46 -6.42
C LEU A 81 -12.83 12.83 -6.24
N GLY A 82 -12.42 12.58 -5.00
CA GLY A 82 -11.13 11.95 -4.69
C GLY A 82 -11.02 10.52 -5.24
N GLN A 83 -12.06 9.69 -5.11
CA GLN A 83 -12.06 8.33 -5.67
C GLN A 83 -11.98 8.35 -7.19
N SER A 84 -12.73 9.27 -7.83
CA SER A 84 -12.68 9.45 -9.29
C SER A 84 -11.30 9.91 -9.76
N LEU A 85 -10.70 10.87 -9.07
CA LEU A 85 -9.38 11.39 -9.39
C LEU A 85 -8.30 10.31 -9.20
N ALA A 86 -8.36 9.57 -8.09
CA ALA A 86 -7.44 8.46 -7.84
C ALA A 86 -7.56 7.34 -8.88
N GLY A 87 -8.77 6.99 -9.34
CA GLY A 87 -8.94 6.03 -10.43
C GLY A 87 -8.27 6.46 -11.73
N ILE A 88 -8.42 7.75 -12.09
CA ILE A 88 -7.80 8.33 -13.30
C ILE A 88 -6.27 8.38 -13.16
N HIS A 89 -5.74 8.88 -12.04
CA HIS A 89 -4.31 8.99 -11.83
C HIS A 89 -3.62 7.64 -11.64
N LEU A 90 -4.28 6.67 -11.02
CA LEU A 90 -3.76 5.30 -10.95
C LEU A 90 -3.61 4.70 -12.34
N SER A 91 -4.61 4.87 -13.20
CA SER A 91 -4.54 4.46 -14.61
C SER A 91 -3.41 5.18 -15.35
N LEU A 92 -3.30 6.50 -15.16
CA LEU A 92 -2.28 7.32 -15.81
C LEU A 92 -0.87 6.89 -15.40
N GLY A 93 -0.58 6.76 -14.10
CA GLY A 93 0.72 6.32 -13.61
C GLY A 93 1.03 4.90 -14.06
N ALA A 94 0.06 3.99 -13.99
CA ALA A 94 0.23 2.63 -14.48
C ALA A 94 0.56 2.57 -15.98
N ASN A 95 -0.06 3.41 -16.81
CA ASN A 95 0.25 3.47 -18.24
C ASN A 95 1.68 3.96 -18.53
N HIS A 96 2.34 4.66 -17.59
CA HIS A 96 3.74 5.10 -17.72
C HIS A 96 4.75 4.08 -17.18
N VAL A 97 4.27 3.05 -16.46
CA VAL A 97 5.12 1.99 -15.89
C VAL A 97 4.93 0.66 -16.61
N LEU A 98 3.69 0.34 -16.99
CA LEU A 98 3.29 -0.93 -17.58
C LEU A 98 3.21 -0.82 -19.11
N PRO A 99 3.50 -1.92 -19.83
CA PRO A 99 3.35 -1.97 -21.28
C PRO A 99 1.87 -2.13 -21.63
N LEU A 100 1.52 -2.02 -22.92
CA LEU A 100 0.18 -2.33 -23.45
C LEU A 100 -0.97 -1.53 -22.81
N ARG A 101 -0.67 -0.43 -22.13
CA ARG A 101 -1.66 0.47 -21.51
C ARG A 101 -2.64 -0.24 -20.58
N LEU A 102 -2.11 -1.08 -19.69
CA LEU A 102 -2.88 -1.80 -18.66
C LEU A 102 -3.46 -0.91 -17.54
N GLY A 103 -3.46 0.42 -17.69
CA GLY A 103 -4.03 1.36 -16.73
C GLY A 103 -5.56 1.33 -16.64
N GLU A 104 -6.28 1.05 -17.73
CA GLU A 104 -7.75 1.03 -17.70
C GLU A 104 -8.34 -0.08 -16.80
N PRO A 105 -7.82 -1.33 -16.81
CA PRO A 105 -8.18 -2.31 -15.79
C PRO A 105 -7.93 -1.83 -14.35
N LEU A 106 -6.81 -1.13 -14.09
CA LEU A 106 -6.52 -0.58 -12.77
C LEU A 106 -7.45 0.56 -12.38
N ARG A 107 -7.92 1.37 -13.34
CA ARG A 107 -8.97 2.37 -13.13
C ARG A 107 -10.23 1.74 -12.56
N VAL A 108 -10.68 0.64 -13.18
CA VAL A 108 -11.87 -0.12 -12.75
C VAL A 108 -11.64 -0.71 -11.36
N LEU A 109 -10.51 -1.39 -11.15
CA LEU A 109 -10.15 -1.97 -9.85
C LEU A 109 -10.04 -0.94 -8.73
N SER A 110 -9.58 0.28 -9.05
CA SER A 110 -9.51 1.38 -8.10
C SER A 110 -10.90 1.72 -7.57
N ILE A 111 -11.91 1.82 -8.44
CA ILE A 111 -13.27 2.13 -8.00
C ILE A 111 -13.84 1.01 -7.15
N THR A 112 -13.77 -0.22 -7.63
CA THR A 112 -14.40 -1.38 -6.96
C THR A 112 -13.76 -1.68 -5.61
N LYS A 113 -12.48 -1.31 -5.41
CA LYS A 113 -11.81 -1.42 -4.10
C LYS A 113 -12.15 -0.28 -3.14
N ARG A 114 -12.61 0.86 -3.65
CA ARG A 114 -12.75 2.10 -2.88
C ARG A 114 -14.20 2.51 -2.66
N SER A 115 -15.15 1.87 -3.31
CA SER A 115 -16.57 2.21 -3.30
C SER A 115 -17.43 0.98 -3.56
N ASP A 116 -18.73 1.07 -3.24
CA ASP A 116 -19.71 -0.02 -3.43
C ASP A 116 -20.19 -0.18 -4.88
N ILE A 117 -19.46 0.37 -5.84
CA ILE A 117 -19.82 0.33 -7.26
C ILE A 117 -19.45 -1.02 -7.82
N SER A 118 -20.42 -1.65 -8.48
CA SER A 118 -20.26 -2.96 -9.11
C SER A 118 -19.26 -2.93 -10.28
N LEU A 119 -18.60 -4.08 -10.49
CA LEU A 119 -17.58 -4.22 -11.53
C LEU A 119 -18.10 -3.89 -12.93
N ASP A 120 -19.35 -4.24 -13.24
CA ASP A 120 -20.01 -3.96 -14.52
C ASP A 120 -20.24 -2.45 -14.72
N ALA A 121 -20.72 -1.74 -13.70
CA ALA A 121 -20.93 -0.29 -13.74
C ALA A 121 -19.59 0.47 -13.85
N ALA A 122 -18.58 0.05 -13.09
CA ALA A 122 -17.23 0.61 -13.16
C ALA A 122 -16.61 0.40 -14.57
N THR A 123 -16.76 -0.80 -15.15
CA THR A 123 -16.22 -1.11 -16.48
C THR A 123 -16.95 -0.34 -17.58
N ALA A 124 -18.29 -0.37 -17.59
CA ALA A 124 -19.09 0.28 -18.61
C ALA A 124 -18.92 1.81 -18.60
N SER A 125 -18.88 2.43 -17.42
CA SER A 125 -18.65 3.88 -17.29
C SER A 125 -17.24 4.28 -17.75
N THR A 126 -16.22 3.49 -17.41
CA THR A 126 -14.83 3.70 -17.84
C THR A 126 -14.71 3.66 -19.36
N LEU A 127 -15.25 2.60 -19.99
CA LEU A 127 -15.23 2.47 -21.45
C LEU A 127 -16.00 3.59 -22.14
N THR A 128 -17.19 3.93 -21.64
CA THR A 128 -18.01 4.99 -22.22
C THR A 128 -17.29 6.34 -22.20
N LEU A 129 -16.67 6.69 -21.08
CA LEU A 129 -15.92 7.95 -20.96
C LEU A 129 -14.64 7.94 -21.78
N ARG A 130 -13.93 6.80 -21.84
CA ARG A 130 -12.73 6.69 -22.68
C ARG A 130 -13.08 6.86 -24.16
N SER A 131 -14.17 6.24 -24.61
CA SER A 131 -14.69 6.45 -25.96
C SER A 131 -15.09 7.91 -26.20
N ALA A 132 -15.77 8.55 -25.24
CA ALA A 132 -16.13 9.96 -25.34
C ALA A 132 -14.90 10.89 -25.39
N ASP A 133 -13.85 10.59 -24.61
CA ASP A 133 -12.57 11.30 -24.63
C ASP A 133 -11.92 11.24 -26.01
N ILE A 134 -11.85 10.04 -26.62
CA ILE A 134 -11.25 9.85 -27.95
C ILE A 134 -12.10 10.52 -29.04
N LEU A 135 -13.43 10.42 -28.96
CA LEU A 135 -14.30 11.10 -29.92
C LEU A 135 -14.20 12.62 -29.82
N SER A 136 -14.06 13.17 -28.61
CA SER A 136 -13.84 14.60 -28.41
C SER A 136 -12.53 15.06 -29.06
N LEU A 137 -11.45 14.28 -28.92
CA LEU A 137 -10.19 14.53 -29.61
C LEU A 137 -10.35 14.55 -31.13
N ILE A 138 -11.03 13.55 -31.71
CA ILE A 138 -11.25 13.47 -33.16
C ILE A 138 -12.02 14.70 -33.64
N VAL A 139 -13.10 15.09 -32.93
CA VAL A 139 -13.90 16.27 -33.28
C VAL A 139 -13.07 17.55 -33.21
N ILE A 140 -12.25 17.71 -32.15
CA ILE A 140 -11.34 18.86 -32.01
C ILE A 140 -10.36 18.91 -33.19
N GLY A 141 -9.70 17.79 -33.53
CA GLY A 141 -8.75 17.73 -34.63
C GLY A 141 -9.37 18.12 -35.98
N VAL A 142 -10.55 17.59 -36.28
CA VAL A 142 -11.30 17.93 -37.51
C VAL A 142 -11.69 19.41 -37.56
N ILE A 143 -12.07 20.02 -36.43
CA ILE A 143 -12.47 21.43 -36.37
C ILE A 143 -11.26 22.36 -36.49
N VAL A 144 -10.17 22.05 -35.80
CA VAL A 144 -9.01 22.93 -35.65
C VAL A 144 -8.18 22.97 -36.93
N ALA A 145 -7.93 21.82 -37.55
CA ALA A 145 -7.07 21.74 -38.75
C ALA A 145 -7.54 20.59 -39.67
N PRO A 146 -8.66 20.74 -40.39
CA PRO A 146 -9.29 19.64 -41.13
C PRO A 146 -8.40 19.00 -42.20
N SER A 147 -7.63 19.80 -42.94
CA SER A 147 -6.70 19.30 -43.96
C SER A 147 -5.53 18.54 -43.33
N ALA A 148 -4.79 19.19 -42.44
CA ALA A 148 -3.65 18.58 -41.75
C ALA A 148 -4.06 17.33 -40.96
N PHE A 149 -5.23 17.37 -40.29
CA PHE A 149 -5.76 16.20 -39.57
C PHE A 149 -6.05 15.05 -40.54
N SER A 150 -6.70 15.30 -41.68
CA SER A 150 -6.97 14.25 -42.68
C SER A 150 -5.69 13.69 -43.30
N ASP A 151 -4.70 14.54 -43.57
CA ASP A 151 -3.42 14.14 -44.17
C ASP A 151 -2.61 13.24 -43.23
N ILE A 152 -2.55 13.59 -41.94
CA ILE A 152 -1.88 12.80 -40.89
C ILE A 152 -2.57 11.45 -40.68
N LEU A 153 -3.91 11.44 -40.71
CA LEU A 153 -4.68 10.23 -40.41
C LEU A 153 -4.60 9.19 -41.52
N GLY A 154 -4.64 9.64 -42.78
CA GLY A 154 -4.71 8.78 -43.97
C GLY A 154 -5.91 7.82 -43.96
N TRP A 155 -5.95 6.89 -44.92
CA TRP A 155 -7.06 5.92 -45.03
C TRP A 155 -7.14 4.96 -43.83
N PHE A 156 -6.00 4.54 -43.28
CA PHE A 156 -5.94 3.62 -42.16
C PHE A 156 -6.50 4.25 -40.88
N GLY A 157 -6.19 5.53 -40.65
CA GLY A 157 -6.72 6.25 -39.51
C GLY A 157 -8.25 6.31 -39.51
N TRP A 158 -8.89 6.45 -40.68
CA TRP A 158 -10.34 6.46 -40.79
C TRP A 158 -10.96 5.11 -40.38
N LEU A 159 -10.27 3.99 -40.63
CA LEU A 159 -10.69 2.67 -40.13
C LEU A 159 -10.60 2.61 -38.59
N VAL A 160 -9.53 3.16 -38.00
CA VAL A 160 -9.38 3.23 -36.54
C VAL A 160 -10.49 4.09 -35.92
N ILE A 161 -10.81 5.24 -36.52
CA ILE A 161 -11.94 6.08 -36.09
C ILE A 161 -13.26 5.30 -36.16
N GLY A 162 -13.50 4.55 -37.24
CA GLY A 162 -14.67 3.68 -37.38
C GLY A 162 -14.78 2.64 -36.26
N LEU A 163 -13.66 2.01 -35.89
CA LEU A 163 -13.60 1.08 -34.76
C LEU A 163 -13.90 1.78 -33.42
N VAL A 164 -13.31 2.95 -33.18
CA VAL A 164 -13.58 3.75 -31.97
C VAL A 164 -15.06 4.11 -31.87
N LEU A 165 -15.70 4.52 -32.97
CA LEU A 165 -17.13 4.81 -33.03
C LEU A 165 -17.97 3.56 -32.72
N ALA A 166 -17.61 2.41 -33.26
CA ALA A 166 -18.30 1.14 -32.96
C ALA A 166 -18.21 0.79 -31.46
N ILE A 167 -17.03 0.93 -30.86
CA ILE A 167 -16.80 0.71 -29.42
C ILE A 167 -17.59 1.73 -28.58
N ALA A 168 -17.62 3.00 -29.00
CA ALA A 168 -18.39 4.05 -28.33
C ALA A 168 -19.89 3.73 -28.31
N ILE A 169 -20.44 3.28 -29.44
CA ILE A 169 -21.85 2.89 -29.56
C ILE A 169 -22.13 1.66 -28.68
N ALA A 170 -21.25 0.66 -28.69
CA ALA A 170 -21.40 -0.55 -27.88
C ALA A 170 -21.35 -0.26 -26.38
N SER A 171 -20.34 0.51 -25.93
CA SER A 171 -20.19 0.91 -24.52
C SER A 171 -21.36 1.77 -24.04
N TRP A 172 -21.83 2.72 -24.86
CA TRP A 172 -23.02 3.52 -24.55
C TRP A 172 -24.29 2.68 -24.39
N LYS A 173 -24.53 1.72 -25.31
CA LYS A 173 -25.66 0.79 -25.21
C LYS A 173 -25.58 -0.07 -23.95
N TRP A 174 -24.38 -0.53 -23.60
CA TRP A 174 -24.16 -1.31 -22.38
C TRP A 174 -24.44 -0.48 -21.12
N LEU A 175 -23.87 0.74 -21.02
CA LEU A 175 -24.11 1.64 -19.90
C LEU A 175 -25.60 1.99 -19.77
N LYS A 176 -26.29 2.26 -20.89
CA LYS A 176 -27.75 2.48 -20.89
C LYS A 176 -28.52 1.27 -20.36
N GLY A 177 -28.05 0.06 -20.61
CA GLY A 177 -28.62 -1.17 -20.04
C GLY A 177 -28.46 -1.24 -18.52
N ILE A 178 -27.33 -0.80 -17.99
CA ILE A 178 -27.05 -0.74 -16.54
C ILE A 178 -27.91 0.35 -15.87
N VAL A 179 -27.98 1.55 -16.44
CA VAL A 179 -28.79 2.66 -15.92
C VAL A 179 -30.26 2.28 -15.75
N LYS A 180 -30.80 1.40 -16.62
CA LYS A 180 -32.17 0.90 -16.49
C LYS A 180 -32.40 -0.04 -15.30
N ARG A 181 -31.33 -0.61 -14.74
CA ARG A 181 -31.37 -1.63 -13.67
C ARG A 181 -30.78 -1.11 -12.36
N ASN A 182 -30.06 0.01 -12.41
CA ASN A 182 -29.34 0.58 -11.29
C ASN A 182 -29.44 2.11 -11.33
N ASP A 183 -30.23 2.66 -10.41
CA ASP A 183 -30.50 4.09 -10.30
C ASP A 183 -29.28 4.90 -9.80
N THR A 184 -28.19 4.23 -9.37
CA THR A 184 -26.94 4.89 -8.93
C THR A 184 -25.98 5.20 -10.08
N VAL A 185 -26.34 4.88 -11.32
CA VAL A 185 -25.53 5.13 -12.52
C VAL A 185 -26.33 6.05 -13.45
N THR A 186 -25.67 7.02 -14.08
CA THR A 186 -26.30 7.93 -15.04
C THR A 186 -25.59 7.89 -16.39
N LEU A 187 -26.27 8.34 -17.44
CA LEU A 187 -25.63 8.52 -18.75
C LEU A 187 -24.84 9.86 -18.78
N PRO A 188 -23.71 9.92 -19.51
CA PRO A 188 -22.98 11.18 -19.69
C PRO A 188 -23.87 12.21 -20.39
N GLY A 189 -24.19 13.30 -19.70
CA GLY A 189 -24.90 14.44 -20.28
C GLY A 189 -23.97 15.42 -21.01
N PRO A 190 -24.52 16.48 -21.65
CA PRO A 190 -23.73 17.49 -22.37
C PRO A 190 -22.64 18.13 -21.51
N THR A 191 -22.90 18.31 -20.21
CA THR A 191 -21.91 18.86 -19.28
C THR A 191 -20.69 17.95 -19.11
N ALA A 192 -20.86 16.63 -19.06
CA ALA A 192 -19.74 15.69 -18.95
C ALA A 192 -18.87 15.71 -20.22
N ILE A 193 -19.52 15.75 -21.39
CA ILE A 193 -18.84 15.86 -22.69
C ILE A 193 -18.07 17.18 -22.81
N GLY A 194 -18.70 18.30 -22.43
CA GLY A 194 -18.05 19.61 -22.43
C GLY A 194 -16.83 19.68 -21.52
N LEU A 195 -16.91 19.10 -20.32
CA LEU A 195 -15.77 19.01 -19.39
C LEU A 195 -14.60 18.23 -19.99
N THR A 196 -14.88 17.10 -20.66
CA THR A 196 -13.86 16.32 -21.37
C THR A 196 -13.22 17.12 -22.51
N ALA A 197 -13.99 17.86 -23.30
CA ALA A 197 -13.45 18.69 -24.38
C ALA A 197 -12.56 19.81 -23.84
N ILE A 198 -13.00 20.51 -22.78
CA ILE A 198 -12.20 21.53 -22.10
C ILE A 198 -10.92 20.94 -21.50
N ALA A 199 -10.97 19.72 -20.96
CA ALA A 199 -9.78 19.05 -20.45
C ALA A 199 -8.70 18.88 -21.54
N TRP A 200 -9.08 18.49 -22.76
CA TRP A 200 -8.13 18.38 -23.88
C TRP A 200 -7.52 19.72 -24.28
N ILE A 201 -8.33 20.76 -24.29
CA ILE A 201 -7.92 22.15 -24.55
C ILE A 201 -6.90 22.62 -23.50
N LEU A 202 -7.09 22.26 -22.23
CA LEU A 202 -6.13 22.59 -21.17
C LEU A 202 -4.84 21.77 -21.26
N GLU A 203 -4.92 20.50 -21.69
CA GLU A 203 -3.72 19.69 -21.88
C GLU A 203 -2.80 20.19 -23.01
N SER A 204 -3.36 20.86 -24.03
CA SER A 204 -2.55 21.42 -25.10
C SER A 204 -1.70 22.60 -24.64
N VAL A 205 -2.04 23.27 -23.53
CA VAL A 205 -1.22 24.34 -22.94
C VAL A 205 0.17 23.83 -22.59
N LEU A 206 0.28 22.62 -22.04
CA LEU A 206 1.59 22.02 -21.72
C LEU A 206 2.41 21.72 -22.99
N VAL A 207 1.75 21.30 -24.06
CA VAL A 207 2.42 21.02 -25.35
C VAL A 207 2.87 22.31 -26.02
N TRP A 208 2.00 23.32 -26.01
CA TRP A 208 2.28 24.66 -26.50
C TRP A 208 3.48 25.26 -25.78
N GLN A 209 3.47 25.25 -24.45
CA GLN A 209 4.56 25.77 -23.63
C GLN A 209 5.89 25.01 -23.85
N SER A 210 5.82 23.67 -23.95
CA SER A 210 7.01 22.86 -24.22
C SER A 210 7.63 23.15 -25.58
N ALA A 211 6.82 23.55 -26.57
CA ALA A 211 7.31 23.97 -27.88
C ALA A 211 8.03 25.33 -27.82
N HIS A 212 7.52 26.27 -27.02
CA HIS A 212 8.16 27.58 -26.83
C HIS A 212 9.52 27.45 -26.17
N TRP A 213 9.62 26.65 -25.11
CA TRP A 213 10.92 26.36 -24.47
C TRP A 213 11.89 25.65 -25.41
N ALA A 214 11.39 24.83 -26.35
CA ALA A 214 12.23 24.22 -27.38
C ALA A 214 12.69 25.22 -28.46
N GLY A 215 12.14 26.43 -28.50
CA GLY A 215 12.45 27.45 -29.52
C GLY A 215 11.52 27.42 -30.74
N LEU A 216 10.37 26.75 -30.67
CA LEU A 216 9.34 26.81 -31.71
C LEU A 216 8.29 27.88 -31.38
N ASP A 217 8.06 28.79 -32.32
CA ASP A 217 6.96 29.77 -32.27
C ASP A 217 5.65 29.12 -32.77
N VAL A 218 5.06 28.29 -31.91
CA VAL A 218 3.89 27.47 -32.25
C VAL A 218 2.59 28.19 -31.89
N SER A 219 1.66 28.28 -32.84
CA SER A 219 0.32 28.76 -32.51
C SER A 219 -0.41 27.78 -31.57
N TRP A 220 -1.23 28.28 -30.64
CA TRP A 220 -1.97 27.39 -29.75
C TRP A 220 -2.91 26.38 -30.47
N PRO A 221 -3.59 26.73 -31.58
CA PRO A 221 -4.31 25.75 -32.42
C PRO A 221 -3.42 24.62 -32.95
N ASP A 222 -2.20 24.92 -33.38
CA ASP A 222 -1.24 23.92 -33.85
C ASP A 222 -0.83 22.97 -32.71
N ALA A 223 -0.54 23.51 -31.54
CA ALA A 223 -0.24 22.71 -30.35
C ALA A 223 -1.43 21.82 -29.93
N LEU A 224 -2.67 22.29 -30.12
CA LEU A 224 -3.88 21.50 -29.89
C LEU A 224 -4.02 20.36 -30.90
N LEU A 225 -3.70 20.58 -32.18
CA LEU A 225 -3.65 19.52 -33.19
C LEU A 225 -2.56 18.49 -32.84
N VAL A 226 -1.36 18.94 -32.50
CA VAL A 226 -0.24 18.06 -32.10
C VAL A 226 -0.63 17.21 -30.89
N THR A 227 -1.27 17.82 -29.88
CA THR A 227 -1.78 17.10 -28.70
C THR A 227 -2.77 16.02 -29.11
N THR A 228 -3.68 16.34 -30.03
CA THR A 228 -4.70 15.42 -30.54
C THR A 228 -4.07 14.21 -31.23
N VAL A 229 -3.15 14.45 -32.17
CA VAL A 229 -2.46 13.41 -32.94
C VAL A 229 -1.60 12.54 -32.03
N ALA A 230 -0.79 13.16 -31.17
CA ALA A 230 0.14 12.44 -30.30
C ALA A 230 -0.58 11.54 -29.28
N VAL A 231 -1.70 12.01 -28.72
CA VAL A 231 -2.51 11.21 -27.79
C VAL A 231 -3.36 10.15 -28.50
N ALA A 232 -3.80 10.40 -29.74
CA ALA A 232 -4.48 9.40 -30.54
C ALA A 232 -3.54 8.24 -30.94
N ALA A 233 -2.32 8.53 -31.39
CA ALA A 233 -1.32 7.52 -31.75
C ALA A 233 -0.99 6.58 -30.58
N GLN A 234 -0.99 7.17 -29.39
CA GLN A 234 -0.82 6.50 -28.13
C GLN A 234 -1.86 5.38 -27.87
N ILE A 235 -3.04 5.36 -28.52
CA ILE A 235 -4.02 4.25 -28.44
C ILE A 235 -3.39 2.90 -28.85
N ALA A 236 -2.47 2.91 -29.82
CA ALA A 236 -1.80 1.72 -30.33
C ALA A 236 -0.41 1.48 -29.69
N ALA A 237 -0.04 2.26 -28.67
CA ALA A 237 1.31 2.20 -28.12
C ALA A 237 1.55 0.96 -27.25
N ILE A 238 2.70 0.33 -27.47
CA ILE A 238 3.12 -0.88 -26.76
C ILE A 238 4.05 -0.54 -25.59
N ALA A 239 4.97 0.42 -25.79
CA ALA A 239 5.96 0.82 -24.79
C ALA A 239 5.31 1.58 -23.61
N PRO A 240 5.89 1.50 -22.40
CA PRO A 240 5.46 2.31 -21.25
C PRO A 240 5.42 3.80 -21.60
N GLY A 241 4.37 4.50 -21.15
CA GLY A 241 4.11 5.91 -21.44
C GLY A 241 3.70 6.19 -22.88
N GLY A 242 3.77 5.19 -23.76
CA GLY A 242 3.79 5.41 -25.21
C GLY A 242 5.07 6.07 -25.69
N PHE A 243 6.18 5.87 -24.95
CA PHE A 243 7.50 6.37 -25.29
C PHE A 243 7.93 5.91 -26.69
N GLY A 244 8.42 6.84 -27.50
CA GLY A 244 8.68 6.68 -28.93
C GLY A 244 7.45 6.90 -29.81
N THR A 245 6.29 6.33 -29.45
CA THR A 245 5.05 6.50 -30.24
C THR A 245 4.49 7.91 -30.12
N TYR A 246 4.49 8.48 -28.91
CA TYR A 246 4.04 9.84 -28.68
C TYR A 246 4.92 10.85 -29.41
N GLU A 247 6.23 10.72 -29.27
CA GLU A 247 7.23 11.59 -29.90
C GLU A 247 7.11 11.54 -31.41
N ALA A 248 7.10 10.35 -32.01
CA ALA A 248 6.99 10.21 -33.46
C ALA A 248 5.72 10.85 -34.02
N ALA A 249 4.59 10.66 -33.34
CA ALA A 249 3.31 11.25 -33.74
C ALA A 249 3.27 12.77 -33.56
N ALA A 250 3.84 13.29 -32.47
CA ALA A 250 3.96 14.73 -32.23
C ALA A 250 4.87 15.39 -33.27
N VAL A 251 6.03 14.82 -33.55
CA VAL A 251 6.98 15.29 -34.57
C VAL A 251 6.35 15.26 -35.95
N ALA A 252 5.63 14.19 -36.31
CA ALA A 252 4.93 14.12 -37.58
C ALA A 252 3.87 15.23 -37.71
N ALA A 253 3.12 15.51 -36.65
CA ALA A 253 2.15 16.60 -36.63
C ALA A 253 2.82 17.98 -36.79
N TYR A 254 3.88 18.26 -36.04
CA TYR A 254 4.67 19.48 -36.19
C TYR A 254 5.23 19.65 -37.60
N ALA A 255 5.84 18.60 -38.17
CA ALA A 255 6.39 18.63 -39.52
C ALA A 255 5.32 18.86 -40.60
N THR A 256 4.12 18.31 -40.41
CA THR A 256 2.99 18.51 -41.34
C THR A 256 2.49 19.95 -41.32
N LEU A 257 2.63 20.62 -40.17
CA LEU A 257 2.31 22.04 -39.99
C LEU A 257 3.47 22.97 -40.42
N GLY A 258 4.60 22.42 -40.87
CA GLY A 258 5.74 23.18 -41.38
C GLY A 258 6.80 23.55 -40.34
N TYR A 259 6.74 23.02 -39.13
CA TYR A 259 7.75 23.23 -38.10
C TYR A 259 8.96 22.29 -38.29
N ASP A 260 10.13 22.73 -37.80
CA ASP A 260 11.36 21.94 -37.87
C ASP A 260 11.24 20.65 -37.05
N ALA A 261 11.58 19.51 -37.67
CA ALA A 261 11.37 18.19 -37.07
C ALA A 261 12.36 17.88 -35.92
N GLU A 262 13.57 18.43 -35.97
CA GLU A 262 14.61 18.21 -34.95
C GLU A 262 14.23 18.97 -33.67
N ILE A 263 13.83 20.24 -33.81
CA ILE A 263 13.35 21.04 -32.69
C ILE A 263 11.98 20.52 -32.19
N ALA A 264 11.12 20.02 -33.09
CA ALA A 264 9.86 19.38 -32.71
C ALA A 264 10.06 18.12 -31.84
N LEU A 265 11.14 17.36 -32.06
CA LEU A 265 11.48 16.22 -31.23
C LEU A 265 11.83 16.68 -29.81
N VAL A 266 12.60 17.77 -29.68
CA VAL A 266 12.91 18.40 -28.38
C VAL A 266 11.62 18.84 -27.68
N ALA A 267 10.72 19.53 -28.38
CA ALA A 267 9.42 19.95 -27.83
C ALA A 267 8.57 18.77 -27.35
N ALA A 268 8.50 17.69 -28.15
CA ALA A 268 7.75 16.49 -27.82
C ALA A 268 8.32 15.77 -26.59
N LEU A 269 9.65 15.64 -26.50
CA LEU A 269 10.34 15.03 -25.36
C LEU A 269 10.16 15.84 -24.08
N THR A 270 10.27 17.17 -24.15
CA THR A 270 10.04 18.05 -23.00
C THR A 270 8.61 17.89 -22.47
N ALA A 271 7.61 17.91 -23.37
CA ALA A 271 6.22 17.70 -22.99
C ALA A 271 5.99 16.31 -22.37
N HIS A 272 6.56 15.25 -22.97
CA HIS A 272 6.38 13.90 -22.46
C HIS A 272 7.10 13.68 -21.12
N ALA A 273 8.28 14.27 -20.92
CA ALA A 273 9.00 14.22 -19.66
C ALA A 273 8.16 14.82 -18.52
N LEU A 274 7.60 16.03 -18.72
CA LEU A 274 6.74 16.68 -17.73
C LEU A 274 5.46 15.88 -17.43
N LYS A 275 4.80 15.36 -18.47
CA LYS A 275 3.62 14.48 -18.34
C LYS A 275 3.95 13.21 -17.56
N THR A 276 5.13 12.63 -17.80
CA THR A 276 5.62 11.42 -17.13
C THR A 276 5.93 11.69 -15.66
N SER A 277 6.62 12.79 -15.34
CA SER A 277 6.88 13.17 -13.95
C SER A 277 5.57 13.34 -13.17
N TYR A 278 4.61 14.07 -13.74
CA TYR A 278 3.30 14.23 -13.13
C TYR A 278 2.56 12.89 -12.95
N SER A 279 2.54 12.04 -13.98
CA SER A 279 1.78 10.78 -13.93
C SER A 279 2.31 9.81 -12.88
N LEU A 280 3.64 9.71 -12.73
CA LEU A 280 4.27 8.87 -11.72
C LEU A 280 3.98 9.38 -10.31
N ILE A 281 4.09 10.70 -10.08
CA ILE A 281 3.81 11.31 -8.77
C ILE A 281 2.33 11.14 -8.42
N ALA A 282 1.43 11.56 -9.31
CA ALA A 282 -0.01 11.48 -9.07
C ALA A 282 -0.50 10.04 -8.94
N GLY A 283 0.03 9.11 -9.74
CA GLY A 283 -0.24 7.68 -9.64
C GLY A 283 0.21 7.09 -8.30
N ALA A 284 1.40 7.46 -7.81
CA ALA A 284 1.89 7.02 -6.51
C ALA A 284 1.03 7.55 -5.36
N VAL A 285 0.60 8.82 -5.41
CA VAL A 285 -0.34 9.38 -4.43
C VAL A 285 -1.69 8.64 -4.51
N ALA A 286 -2.18 8.36 -5.71
CA ALA A 286 -3.41 7.63 -5.95
C ALA A 286 -3.39 6.17 -5.51
N MET A 287 -2.23 5.60 -5.16
CA MET A 287 -2.16 4.27 -4.53
C MET A 287 -2.59 4.32 -3.06
N ILE A 288 -2.25 5.41 -2.36
CA ILE A 288 -2.42 5.55 -0.91
C ILE A 288 -3.58 6.48 -0.50
N SER A 289 -4.07 7.32 -1.42
CA SER A 289 -5.11 8.31 -1.18
C SER A 289 -6.15 8.32 -2.32
N PRO A 290 -7.44 8.63 -2.07
CA PRO A 290 -8.08 8.83 -0.76
C PRO A 290 -8.19 7.51 0.03
N GLN A 291 -8.91 7.51 1.16
CA GLN A 291 -9.31 6.26 1.82
C GLN A 291 -10.69 5.78 1.29
N PRO A 292 -10.96 4.47 1.20
CA PRO A 292 -10.01 3.36 1.40
C PRO A 292 -8.88 3.40 0.37
N SER A 293 -7.66 3.02 0.73
CA SER A 293 -6.50 3.03 -0.18
C SER A 293 -6.53 1.84 -1.17
N PHE A 294 -5.85 1.95 -2.32
CA PHE A 294 -5.79 0.86 -3.30
C PHE A 294 -4.96 -0.34 -2.81
N ILE A 295 -3.95 -0.04 -1.98
CA ILE A 295 -3.01 -1.00 -1.40
C ILE A 295 -3.31 -1.27 0.07
N GLY A 296 -4.53 -1.01 0.55
CA GLY A 296 -4.92 -1.29 1.92
C GLY A 296 -4.37 -0.30 2.96
N ARG A 297 -4.50 -0.68 4.23
CA ARG A 297 -4.14 0.13 5.40
C ARG A 297 -2.69 -0.16 5.81
N PHE A 298 -1.99 0.92 6.18
CA PHE A 298 -0.63 0.87 6.77
C PHE A 298 -0.59 1.22 8.25
N ARG A 299 -1.74 1.57 8.82
CA ARG A 299 -1.91 1.89 10.24
C ARG A 299 -3.24 1.35 10.71
N LEU A 300 -3.31 0.99 11.98
CA LEU A 300 -4.56 0.60 12.63
C LEU A 300 -5.59 1.71 12.51
N GLU A 301 -6.85 1.30 12.42
CA GLU A 301 -7.95 2.25 12.59
C GLU A 301 -8.00 2.74 14.03
N LYS A 302 -8.61 3.91 14.20
CA LYS A 302 -8.83 4.44 15.55
C LYS A 302 -10.04 3.69 16.12
N THR A 303 -9.77 2.64 16.88
CA THR A 303 -10.79 1.92 17.65
C THR A 303 -11.06 2.67 18.95
N GLU A 304 -12.34 2.75 19.35
CA GLU A 304 -12.70 3.21 20.69
C GLU A 304 -12.24 2.18 21.72
N GLU A 305 -11.70 2.66 22.85
CA GLU A 305 -11.27 1.77 23.91
C GLU A 305 -12.50 1.12 24.57
N LEU A 306 -12.38 -0.17 24.87
CA LEU A 306 -13.38 -0.91 25.61
C LEU A 306 -13.56 -0.29 26.99
N LEU A 307 -14.77 -0.42 27.54
CA LEU A 307 -15.01 0.00 28.92
C LEU A 307 -14.18 -0.87 29.88
N PRO A 308 -13.60 -0.27 30.93
CA PRO A 308 -12.90 -1.02 31.97
C PRO A 308 -13.86 -2.01 32.64
N GLU A 309 -13.39 -3.21 32.89
CA GLU A 309 -14.15 -4.19 33.66
C GLU A 309 -13.97 -3.91 35.15
N SER A 310 -15.06 -3.91 35.92
CA SER A 310 -15.03 -3.43 37.30
C SER A 310 -14.46 -4.44 38.30
N HIS A 311 -14.41 -5.73 37.95
CA HIS A 311 -13.87 -6.76 38.83
C HIS A 311 -13.64 -8.08 38.07
N TYR A 312 -12.45 -8.67 38.25
CA TYR A 312 -12.16 -10.05 37.86
C TYR A 312 -12.35 -11.00 39.04
N PRO A 313 -12.60 -12.30 38.82
CA PRO A 313 -12.71 -13.27 39.91
C PRO A 313 -11.46 -13.22 40.80
N ASP A 314 -11.59 -13.47 42.11
CA ASP A 314 -10.45 -13.60 43.04
C ASP A 314 -9.75 -14.97 42.91
N ASN A 315 -9.38 -15.32 41.69
CA ASN A 315 -8.64 -16.53 41.36
C ASN A 315 -7.12 -16.29 41.43
N PRO A 316 -6.30 -17.33 41.38
CA PRO A 316 -4.85 -17.16 41.28
C PRO A 316 -4.45 -16.38 40.03
N VAL A 317 -3.30 -15.72 40.10
CA VAL A 317 -2.60 -15.14 38.94
C VAL A 317 -1.77 -16.25 38.31
N LEU A 318 -1.90 -16.46 37.00
CA LEU A 318 -1.08 -17.43 36.28
C LEU A 318 0.13 -16.73 35.68
N LEU A 319 1.34 -17.06 36.12
CA LEU A 319 2.57 -16.77 35.41
C LEU A 319 2.95 -18.00 34.57
N PHE A 320 2.93 -17.87 33.24
CA PHE A 320 3.41 -18.92 32.36
C PHE A 320 4.75 -18.55 31.71
N LEU A 321 5.64 -19.54 31.64
CA LEU A 321 7.02 -19.43 31.16
C LEU A 321 7.23 -20.39 29.99
N PRO A 322 7.21 -19.93 28.73
CA PRO A 322 7.66 -20.71 27.59
C PRO A 322 9.14 -21.04 27.71
N ALA A 323 9.50 -22.31 27.52
CA ALA A 323 10.88 -22.77 27.62
C ALA A 323 11.23 -23.72 26.48
N PHE A 324 12.43 -23.57 25.92
CA PHE A 324 13.00 -24.51 24.95
C PHE A 324 14.52 -24.59 25.14
N ASN A 325 14.98 -25.70 25.71
CA ASN A 325 16.38 -25.90 26.09
C ASN A 325 16.94 -24.82 27.04
N GLU A 326 16.26 -24.61 28.16
CA GLU A 326 16.58 -23.63 29.21
C GLU A 326 16.94 -24.30 30.54
N GLU A 327 17.52 -25.52 30.52
CA GLU A 327 17.82 -26.30 31.74
C GLU A 327 18.72 -25.57 32.76
N GLU A 328 19.55 -24.64 32.29
CA GLU A 328 20.49 -23.87 33.11
C GLU A 328 19.83 -22.68 33.84
N ALA A 329 18.71 -22.16 33.32
CA ALA A 329 18.12 -20.90 33.79
C ALA A 329 16.72 -21.08 34.41
N VAL A 330 15.94 -22.06 33.93
CA VAL A 330 14.51 -22.20 34.29
C VAL A 330 14.28 -22.43 35.78
N GLY A 331 15.16 -23.17 36.46
CA GLY A 331 15.07 -23.43 37.90
C GLY A 331 15.21 -22.15 38.72
N ASP A 332 16.29 -21.40 38.50
CA ASP A 332 16.56 -20.13 39.18
C ASP A 332 15.50 -19.07 38.87
N CYS A 333 14.90 -19.10 37.67
CA CYS A 333 13.77 -18.25 37.32
C CYS A 333 12.54 -18.57 38.18
N ILE A 334 12.17 -19.85 38.29
CA ILE A 334 11.01 -20.31 39.08
C ILE A 334 11.20 -20.00 40.58
N ASP A 335 12.40 -20.23 41.13
CA ASP A 335 12.69 -19.99 42.55
C ASP A 335 12.51 -18.52 42.96
N ARG A 336 12.60 -17.58 42.01
CA ARG A 336 12.41 -16.15 42.21
C ARG A 336 10.97 -15.68 42.04
N VAL A 337 10.06 -16.55 41.60
CA VAL A 337 8.64 -16.19 41.40
C VAL A 337 7.99 -15.89 42.76
N PRO A 338 7.37 -14.71 42.94
CA PRO A 338 6.69 -14.38 44.18
C PRO A 338 5.50 -15.32 44.40
N GLN A 339 5.31 -15.78 45.64
CA GLN A 339 4.18 -16.67 45.99
C GLN A 339 2.83 -15.97 45.92
N THR A 340 2.81 -14.65 46.11
CA THR A 340 1.61 -13.80 46.08
C THR A 340 1.91 -12.45 45.45
N VAL A 341 0.96 -11.90 44.69
CA VAL A 341 0.99 -10.53 44.15
C VAL A 341 -0.40 -9.91 44.26
N CYS A 342 -0.51 -8.61 44.60
CA CYS A 342 -1.81 -7.95 44.78
C CYS A 342 -2.75 -8.69 45.77
N GLY A 343 -2.20 -9.45 46.72
CA GLY A 343 -2.97 -10.28 47.65
C GLY A 343 -3.53 -11.60 47.07
N LEU A 344 -3.23 -11.93 45.81
CA LEU A 344 -3.62 -13.17 45.14
C LEU A 344 -2.45 -14.16 45.06
N PRO A 345 -2.68 -15.48 45.16
CA PRO A 345 -1.64 -16.48 44.95
C PRO A 345 -1.17 -16.52 43.50
N VAL A 346 0.10 -16.87 43.28
CA VAL A 346 0.68 -17.03 41.94
C VAL A 346 0.85 -18.50 41.62
N GLU A 347 0.30 -18.92 40.48
CA GLU A 347 0.55 -20.23 39.88
C GLU A 347 1.64 -20.09 38.81
N CYS A 348 2.68 -20.91 38.89
CA CYS A 348 3.76 -20.94 37.89
C CYS A 348 3.59 -22.15 36.96
N LEU A 349 3.45 -21.87 35.66
CA LEU A 349 3.24 -22.87 34.61
C LEU A 349 4.35 -22.78 33.54
N VAL A 350 5.17 -23.80 33.41
CA VAL A 350 6.14 -23.88 32.31
C VAL A 350 5.51 -24.57 31.10
N ILE A 351 5.61 -23.91 29.94
CA ILE A 351 5.24 -24.50 28.66
C ILE A 351 6.52 -24.91 27.94
N ASP A 352 6.86 -26.19 28.05
CA ASP A 352 8.04 -26.78 27.42
C ASP A 352 7.76 -27.07 25.94
N ASP A 353 8.37 -26.29 25.03
CA ASP A 353 8.19 -26.38 23.58
C ASP A 353 9.05 -27.51 22.96
N GLY A 354 8.96 -28.71 23.55
CA GLY A 354 9.63 -29.92 23.09
C GLY A 354 11.15 -29.89 23.27
N SER A 355 11.64 -29.47 24.44
CA SER A 355 13.07 -29.46 24.76
C SER A 355 13.70 -30.86 24.67
N ILE A 356 14.98 -30.90 24.33
CA ILE A 356 15.78 -32.14 24.25
C ILE A 356 16.73 -32.31 25.44
N ASP A 357 16.79 -31.31 26.31
CA ASP A 357 17.59 -31.28 27.53
C ASP A 357 16.72 -31.57 28.78
N LYS A 358 17.20 -31.23 29.99
CA LYS A 358 16.46 -31.46 31.24
C LYS A 358 15.53 -30.33 31.64
N THR A 359 15.20 -29.38 30.77
CA THR A 359 14.34 -28.21 31.07
C THR A 359 13.08 -28.58 31.84
N ALA A 360 12.30 -29.55 31.33
CA ALA A 360 11.06 -29.97 31.96
C ALA A 360 11.26 -30.71 33.31
N GLU A 361 12.40 -31.39 33.49
CA GLU A 361 12.73 -32.04 34.77
C GLU A 361 13.11 -31.01 35.83
N VAL A 362 13.95 -30.04 35.46
CA VAL A 362 14.39 -28.94 36.34
C VAL A 362 13.20 -28.09 36.76
N ALA A 363 12.32 -27.71 35.82
CA ALA A 363 11.12 -26.94 36.12
C ALA A 363 10.19 -27.63 37.14
N ARG A 364 9.96 -28.95 36.99
CA ARG A 364 9.14 -29.72 37.97
C ARG A 364 9.80 -29.78 39.33
N LYS A 365 11.13 -29.92 39.40
CA LYS A 365 11.88 -29.95 40.67
C LYS A 365 11.82 -28.61 41.41
N ALA A 366 11.80 -27.51 40.67
CA ALA A 366 11.62 -26.16 41.22
C ALA A 366 10.17 -25.86 41.64
N GLY A 367 9.23 -26.78 41.41
CA GLY A 367 7.84 -26.69 41.89
C GLY A 367 6.85 -26.09 40.90
N ALA A 368 7.23 -25.86 39.64
CA ALA A 368 6.31 -25.42 38.61
C ALA A 368 5.48 -26.58 38.03
N GLU A 369 4.25 -26.28 37.63
CA GLU A 369 3.50 -27.15 36.73
C GLU A 369 4.14 -27.11 35.33
N VAL A 370 4.16 -28.24 34.60
CA VAL A 370 4.80 -28.30 33.29
C VAL A 370 3.91 -28.98 32.26
N ILE A 371 3.64 -28.27 31.15
CA ILE A 371 3.01 -28.82 29.94
C ILE A 371 4.09 -28.92 28.86
N SER A 372 4.38 -30.14 28.40
CA SER A 372 5.36 -30.41 27.35
C SER A 372 4.67 -30.66 26.00
N LEU A 373 5.13 -29.98 24.95
CA LEU A 373 4.73 -30.22 23.56
C LEU A 373 5.54 -31.36 22.94
N GLU A 374 4.96 -32.08 21.99
CA GLU A 374 5.60 -33.26 21.37
C GLU A 374 6.88 -32.92 20.59
N SER A 375 6.98 -31.70 20.08
CA SER A 375 8.14 -31.19 19.35
C SER A 375 8.14 -29.66 19.36
N ASN A 376 9.28 -29.05 19.03
CA ASN A 376 9.39 -27.59 18.91
C ASN A 376 8.46 -27.06 17.81
N GLN A 377 7.45 -26.32 18.25
CA GLN A 377 6.48 -25.62 17.40
C GLN A 377 6.72 -24.10 17.37
N GLY A 378 7.65 -23.62 18.19
CA GLY A 378 8.05 -22.22 18.29
C GLY A 378 7.31 -21.49 19.40
N LEU A 379 7.88 -20.36 19.82
CA LEU A 379 7.42 -19.57 20.96
C LEU A 379 5.95 -19.16 20.88
N GLY A 380 5.42 -18.82 19.69
CA GLY A 380 3.99 -18.50 19.56
C GLY A 380 3.06 -19.68 19.89
N ALA A 381 3.47 -20.93 19.66
CA ALA A 381 2.71 -22.10 20.06
C ALA A 381 2.64 -22.24 21.58
N ALA A 382 3.77 -22.07 22.26
CA ALA A 382 3.82 -22.07 23.71
C ALA A 382 2.97 -20.93 24.32
N VAL A 383 3.01 -19.73 23.74
CA VAL A 383 2.16 -18.60 24.15
C VAL A 383 0.67 -18.89 23.97
N ARG A 384 0.25 -19.53 22.86
CA ARG A 384 -1.15 -19.94 22.66
C ARG A 384 -1.63 -20.89 23.76
N VAL A 385 -0.79 -21.86 24.13
CA VAL A 385 -1.11 -22.81 25.20
C VAL A 385 -1.23 -22.09 26.53
N GLY A 386 -0.23 -21.25 26.89
CA GLY A 386 -0.25 -20.49 28.14
C GLY A 386 -1.49 -19.58 28.29
N LEU A 387 -1.85 -18.83 27.24
CA LEU A 387 -3.05 -18.00 27.24
C LEU A 387 -4.33 -18.85 27.35
N SER A 388 -4.38 -19.99 26.63
CA SER A 388 -5.52 -20.91 26.70
C SER A 388 -5.70 -21.52 28.09
N GLU A 389 -4.61 -21.93 28.74
CA GLU A 389 -4.64 -22.47 30.10
C GLU A 389 -5.06 -21.41 31.12
N GLY A 390 -4.54 -20.18 31.01
CA GLY A 390 -4.96 -19.08 31.87
C GLY A 390 -6.45 -18.77 31.75
N ALA A 391 -6.99 -18.80 30.53
CA ALA A 391 -8.42 -18.64 30.27
C ALA A 391 -9.25 -19.81 30.84
N LYS A 392 -8.80 -21.06 30.69
CA LYS A 392 -9.47 -22.25 31.26
C LYS A 392 -9.53 -22.21 32.79
N ARG A 393 -8.46 -21.75 33.43
CA ARG A 393 -8.37 -21.58 34.89
C ARG A 393 -9.15 -20.37 35.40
N GLN A 394 -9.62 -19.50 34.50
CA GLN A 394 -10.26 -18.23 34.86
C GLN A 394 -9.37 -17.38 35.78
N SER A 395 -8.05 -17.42 35.56
CA SER A 395 -7.04 -16.73 36.37
C SER A 395 -7.32 -15.22 36.39
N SER A 396 -7.13 -14.52 37.50
CA SER A 396 -7.44 -13.07 37.58
C SER A 396 -6.60 -12.22 36.64
N ALA A 397 -5.37 -12.65 36.40
CA ALA A 397 -4.48 -12.13 35.38
C ALA A 397 -3.64 -13.29 34.83
N ILE A 398 -3.33 -13.21 33.53
CA ILE A 398 -2.46 -14.17 32.86
C ILE A 398 -1.19 -13.41 32.46
N VAL A 399 -0.04 -13.86 32.94
CA VAL A 399 1.24 -13.20 32.70
C VAL A 399 2.17 -14.14 31.96
N PHE A 400 2.85 -13.57 30.97
CA PHE A 400 3.85 -14.19 30.14
C PHE A 400 5.22 -13.57 30.47
N ALA A 401 6.23 -14.40 30.71
CA ALA A 401 7.62 -13.98 30.77
C ALA A 401 8.53 -15.06 30.15
N ASP A 402 9.72 -14.66 29.70
CA ASP A 402 10.71 -15.60 29.17
C ASP A 402 11.36 -16.41 30.32
N ALA A 403 11.65 -17.69 30.09
CA ALA A 403 12.22 -18.61 31.10
C ALA A 403 13.74 -18.46 31.30
N ASP A 404 14.40 -17.58 30.55
CA ASP A 404 15.87 -17.41 30.49
C ASP A 404 16.43 -16.45 31.57
N GLY A 405 15.54 -15.87 32.38
CA GLY A 405 15.90 -14.96 33.47
C GLY A 405 16.20 -13.52 33.04
N GLU A 406 16.01 -13.14 31.77
CA GLU A 406 16.18 -11.74 31.32
C GLU A 406 15.17 -10.78 31.98
N TYR A 407 14.00 -11.30 32.35
CA TYR A 407 12.93 -10.55 33.02
C TYR A 407 12.85 -10.97 34.49
N PRO A 408 12.85 -10.02 35.44
CA PRO A 408 12.75 -10.32 36.88
C PRO A 408 11.32 -10.73 37.26
N PRO A 409 11.07 -11.98 37.69
CA PRO A 409 9.75 -12.40 38.16
C PRO A 409 9.28 -11.64 39.40
N GLU A 410 10.20 -11.01 40.14
CA GLU A 410 9.93 -10.19 41.31
C GLU A 410 9.14 -8.92 40.97
N GLU A 411 9.18 -8.46 39.72
CA GLU A 411 8.44 -7.30 39.24
C GLU A 411 7.04 -7.65 38.72
N LEU A 412 6.59 -8.90 38.87
CA LEU A 412 5.29 -9.41 38.41
C LEU A 412 4.12 -8.53 38.86
N GLU A 413 4.16 -8.05 40.10
CA GLU A 413 3.11 -7.20 40.67
C GLU A 413 2.92 -5.89 39.87
N ASN A 414 3.99 -5.34 39.28
CA ASN A 414 3.90 -4.12 38.47
C ASN A 414 3.03 -4.31 37.23
N LEU A 415 3.06 -5.51 36.63
CA LEU A 415 2.25 -5.83 35.45
C LEU A 415 0.82 -6.22 35.82
N VAL A 416 0.64 -6.88 36.98
CA VAL A 416 -0.65 -7.39 37.44
C VAL A 416 -1.52 -6.31 38.04
N ALA A 417 -0.96 -5.39 38.84
CA ALA A 417 -1.72 -4.36 39.54
C ALA A 417 -2.62 -3.52 38.62
N PRO A 418 -2.18 -3.03 37.43
CA PRO A 418 -3.07 -2.31 36.53
C PRO A 418 -4.26 -3.13 36.02
N ILE A 419 -4.15 -4.45 35.94
CA ILE A 419 -5.24 -5.33 35.50
C ILE A 419 -6.24 -5.51 36.64
N ILE A 420 -5.75 -5.83 37.84
CA ILE A 420 -6.60 -6.03 39.02
C ILE A 420 -7.34 -4.74 39.41
N GLU A 421 -6.69 -3.59 39.25
CA GLU A 421 -7.29 -2.26 39.50
C GLU A 421 -8.23 -1.80 38.37
N GLY A 422 -8.43 -2.59 37.32
CA GLY A 422 -9.28 -2.25 36.19
C GLY A 422 -8.75 -1.06 35.36
N ARG A 423 -7.45 -0.77 35.41
CA ARG A 423 -6.82 0.32 34.64
C ARG A 423 -6.36 -0.12 33.25
N ALA A 424 -6.15 -1.41 33.03
CA ALA A 424 -5.73 -1.96 31.74
C ALA A 424 -6.19 -3.40 31.54
N ASP A 425 -6.29 -3.78 30.26
CA ASP A 425 -6.49 -5.17 29.84
C ASP A 425 -5.21 -5.84 29.40
N TYR A 426 -4.28 -5.02 28.93
CA TYR A 426 -3.05 -5.50 28.34
C TYR A 426 -1.90 -4.61 28.78
N VAL A 427 -1.00 -5.19 29.58
CA VAL A 427 0.12 -4.49 30.18
C VAL A 427 1.41 -5.05 29.63
N VAL A 428 2.30 -4.19 29.16
CA VAL A 428 3.65 -4.57 28.72
C VAL A 428 4.67 -3.97 29.67
N GLY A 429 5.57 -4.81 30.20
CA GLY A 429 6.75 -4.35 30.91
C GLY A 429 7.72 -3.72 29.92
N SER A 430 7.98 -2.42 30.02
CA SER A 430 8.86 -1.67 29.13
C SER A 430 10.25 -1.52 29.73
N ARG A 431 11.24 -2.14 29.07
CA ARG A 431 12.65 -2.03 29.44
C ARG A 431 13.17 -0.62 29.22
N PHE A 432 12.61 0.11 28.25
CA PHE A 432 13.00 1.49 27.95
C PHE A 432 12.36 2.53 28.87
N LEU A 433 11.35 2.15 29.67
CA LEU A 433 10.83 2.98 30.77
C LEU A 433 11.50 2.66 32.10
N GLY A 434 11.97 1.43 32.30
CA GLY A 434 12.71 1.01 33.49
C GLY A 434 14.22 1.08 33.31
N ASP A 435 14.92 0.11 33.90
CA ASP A 435 16.39 0.05 33.89
C ASP A 435 16.91 -1.08 32.99
N ILE A 436 17.94 -0.78 32.21
CA ILE A 436 18.58 -1.75 31.31
C ILE A 436 20.01 -1.90 31.77
N GLU A 437 20.31 -2.98 32.50
CA GLU A 437 21.65 -3.24 33.00
C GLU A 437 22.64 -3.37 31.83
N PHE A 438 22.31 -4.24 30.87
CA PHE A 438 23.09 -4.35 29.64
C PHE A 438 22.23 -4.86 28.48
N MET A 439 22.40 -4.22 27.32
CA MET A 439 21.83 -4.67 26.06
C MET A 439 22.81 -4.38 24.94
N ARG A 440 23.05 -5.39 24.08
CA ARG A 440 23.96 -5.23 22.93
C ARG A 440 23.54 -4.03 22.06
N PRO A 441 24.44 -3.13 21.64
CA PRO A 441 24.07 -1.89 20.94
C PRO A 441 23.21 -2.09 19.69
N HIS A 442 23.51 -3.11 18.88
CA HIS A 442 22.72 -3.42 17.68
C HIS A 442 21.31 -3.94 18.00
N ARG A 443 21.14 -4.69 19.11
CA ARG A 443 19.81 -5.11 19.58
C ARG A 443 19.02 -3.91 20.10
N ARG A 444 19.68 -3.05 20.89
CA ARG A 444 19.06 -1.81 21.38
C ARG A 444 18.58 -0.93 20.24
N PHE A 445 19.42 -0.72 19.22
CA PHE A 445 19.06 0.02 18.02
C PHE A 445 17.89 -0.66 17.26
N GLY A 446 17.95 -1.98 17.05
CA GLY A 446 16.88 -2.74 16.40
C GLY A 446 15.54 -2.62 17.14
N ASN A 447 15.54 -2.78 18.47
CA ASN A 447 14.35 -2.66 19.31
C ASN A 447 13.75 -1.25 19.23
N LEU A 448 14.58 -0.20 19.26
CA LEU A 448 14.12 1.18 19.12
C LEU A 448 13.48 1.43 17.76
N VAL A 449 14.12 0.98 16.67
CA VAL A 449 13.58 1.14 15.30
C VAL A 449 12.25 0.40 15.14
N LEU A 450 12.19 -0.88 15.54
CA LEU A 450 10.98 -1.69 15.45
C LEU A 450 9.84 -1.12 16.32
N THR A 451 10.16 -0.63 17.51
CA THR A 451 9.19 0.03 18.40
C THR A 451 8.63 1.32 17.81
N ARG A 452 9.47 2.12 17.15
CA ARG A 452 9.01 3.34 16.45
C ARG A 452 8.09 3.01 15.29
N ILE A 453 8.41 1.98 14.51
CA ILE A 453 7.54 1.50 13.43
C ILE A 453 6.20 1.02 14.02
N LEU A 454 6.24 0.20 15.07
CA LEU A 454 5.03 -0.28 15.74
C LEU A 454 4.17 0.87 16.27
N SER A 455 4.77 1.88 16.91
CA SER A 455 4.05 3.08 17.38
C SER A 455 3.34 3.82 16.25
N LEU A 456 4.01 3.98 15.10
CA LEU A 456 3.43 4.64 13.92
C LEU A 456 2.28 3.83 13.32
N VAL A 457 2.44 2.50 13.25
CA VAL A 457 1.42 1.57 12.76
C VAL A 457 0.22 1.54 13.70
N ALA A 458 0.44 1.41 15.00
CA ALA A 458 -0.60 1.32 16.02
C ALA A 458 -1.30 2.65 16.32
N ARG A 459 -0.76 3.78 15.85
CA ARG A 459 -1.20 5.14 16.22
C ARG A 459 -1.21 5.37 17.73
N ARG A 460 -0.30 4.72 18.46
CA ARG A 460 -0.15 4.78 19.91
C ARG A 460 1.32 5.04 20.26
N LYS A 461 1.56 5.67 21.40
CA LYS A 461 2.92 5.77 21.96
C LYS A 461 3.24 4.42 22.59
N ILE A 462 4.21 3.71 22.02
CA ILE A 462 4.74 2.46 22.55
C ILE A 462 6.23 2.67 22.79
N THR A 463 6.71 2.31 23.97
CA THR A 463 8.09 2.51 24.40
C THR A 463 8.92 1.25 24.27
N ASP A 464 8.31 0.06 24.37
CA ASP A 464 8.98 -1.22 24.08
C ASP A 464 8.06 -2.22 23.37
N GLY A 465 8.10 -2.23 22.04
CA GLY A 465 7.30 -3.17 21.25
C GLY A 465 7.82 -4.61 21.27
N GLN A 466 9.03 -4.85 21.79
CA GLN A 466 9.74 -6.13 21.71
C GLN A 466 9.81 -6.86 23.06
N SER A 467 9.27 -6.30 24.13
CA SER A 467 9.36 -6.91 25.46
C SER A 467 8.61 -8.24 25.51
N GLY A 468 9.20 -9.22 26.17
CA GLY A 468 8.60 -10.52 26.49
C GLY A 468 7.79 -10.52 27.78
N TYR A 469 7.86 -9.47 28.61
CA TYR A 469 7.11 -9.44 29.87
C TYR A 469 5.75 -8.78 29.67
N ARG A 470 4.67 -9.58 29.68
CA ARG A 470 3.32 -9.10 29.32
C ARG A 470 2.25 -9.71 30.20
N ALA A 471 1.29 -8.90 30.63
CA ALA A 471 0.14 -9.36 31.38
C ALA A 471 -1.16 -9.05 30.62
N PHE A 472 -2.12 -9.96 30.78
CA PHE A 472 -3.41 -9.95 30.10
C PHE A 472 -4.52 -10.11 31.14
N SER A 473 -5.57 -9.30 30.99
CA SER A 473 -6.84 -9.58 31.63
C SER A 473 -7.45 -10.87 31.06
N PRO A 474 -8.35 -11.54 31.79
CA PRO A 474 -9.04 -12.75 31.33
C PRO A 474 -9.69 -12.60 29.96
N ARG A 475 -10.34 -11.45 29.71
CA ARG A 475 -10.98 -11.16 28.42
C ARG A 475 -9.96 -10.92 27.30
N ALA A 476 -8.86 -10.23 27.58
CA ALA A 476 -7.79 -10.01 26.61
C ALA A 476 -7.09 -11.33 26.26
N ALA A 477 -6.77 -12.16 27.26
CA ALA A 477 -6.16 -13.47 27.05
C ALA A 477 -7.05 -14.39 26.19
N SER A 478 -8.37 -14.40 26.46
CA SER A 478 -9.33 -15.20 25.69
C SER A 478 -9.54 -14.70 24.26
N SER A 479 -9.26 -13.42 24.00
CA SER A 479 -9.47 -12.78 22.69
C SER A 479 -8.19 -12.65 21.86
N ALA A 480 -7.02 -12.81 22.47
CA ALA A 480 -5.74 -12.60 21.81
C ALA A 480 -5.51 -13.67 20.72
N GLU A 481 -5.24 -13.21 19.49
CA GLU A 481 -4.97 -14.10 18.36
C GLU A 481 -3.47 -14.15 18.05
N VAL A 482 -2.83 -15.26 18.42
CA VAL A 482 -1.41 -15.50 18.12
C VAL A 482 -1.27 -16.28 16.83
N ILE A 483 -1.37 -15.57 15.71
CA ILE A 483 -1.38 -16.17 14.35
C ILE A 483 0.01 -16.70 13.93
N HIS A 484 1.09 -16.21 14.56
CA HIS A 484 2.47 -16.45 14.11
C HIS A 484 3.41 -16.85 15.25
N ASP A 485 4.32 -17.78 14.96
CA ASP A 485 5.33 -18.24 15.93
C ASP A 485 6.56 -17.32 15.99
N PHE A 486 6.71 -16.43 15.01
CA PHE A 486 7.67 -15.33 14.99
C PHE A 486 6.89 -14.03 15.19
N ASN A 487 7.45 -13.07 15.94
CA ASN A 487 6.88 -11.72 16.07
C ASN A 487 5.51 -11.64 16.80
N TYR A 488 5.23 -12.64 17.65
CA TYR A 488 4.00 -12.73 18.43
C TYR A 488 3.76 -11.44 19.25
N ALA A 489 4.82 -10.88 19.84
CA ALA A 489 4.81 -9.65 20.63
C ALA A 489 4.08 -8.49 19.92
N GLN A 490 4.49 -8.14 18.70
CA GLN A 490 3.92 -7.02 17.95
C GLN A 490 2.54 -7.35 17.41
N ILE A 491 2.32 -8.59 16.95
CA ILE A 491 1.04 -8.98 16.38
C ILE A 491 -0.04 -9.00 17.46
N ILE A 492 0.24 -9.56 18.64
CA ILE A 492 -0.69 -9.53 19.78
C ILE A 492 -0.98 -8.09 20.20
N THR A 493 0.03 -7.21 20.23
CA THR A 493 -0.21 -5.78 20.51
C THR A 493 -1.10 -5.14 19.46
N LEU A 494 -0.88 -5.40 18.17
CA LEU A 494 -1.72 -4.85 17.10
C LEU A 494 -3.15 -5.41 17.14
N ASP A 495 -3.31 -6.71 17.36
CA ASP A 495 -4.59 -7.42 17.49
C ASP A 495 -5.43 -6.85 18.64
N LEU A 496 -4.86 -6.80 19.84
CA LEU A 496 -5.57 -6.29 21.02
C LEU A 496 -5.89 -4.80 20.91
N LEU A 497 -4.98 -3.98 20.36
CA LEU A 497 -5.26 -2.57 20.08
C LEU A 497 -6.33 -2.39 19.00
N ALA A 498 -6.36 -3.23 17.96
CA ALA A 498 -7.38 -3.23 16.93
C ALA A 498 -8.76 -3.56 17.50
N LYS A 499 -8.81 -4.50 18.47
CA LYS A 499 -9.99 -4.90 19.25
C LYS A 499 -10.40 -3.90 20.34
N GLY A 500 -9.62 -2.83 20.55
CA GLY A 500 -9.95 -1.75 21.49
C GLY A 500 -9.57 -2.03 22.95
N TYR A 501 -8.78 -3.06 23.24
CA TYR A 501 -8.34 -3.35 24.61
C TYR A 501 -7.48 -2.23 25.20
N ILE A 502 -7.64 -1.95 26.49
CA ILE A 502 -6.92 -0.88 27.17
C ILE A 502 -5.46 -1.30 27.38
N TYR A 503 -4.55 -0.54 26.77
CA TYR A 503 -3.11 -0.81 26.79
C TYR A 503 -2.36 0.11 27.74
N LEU A 504 -1.48 -0.45 28.58
CA LEU A 504 -0.53 0.31 29.40
C LEU A 504 0.88 -0.28 29.33
N GLU A 505 1.87 0.56 29.60
CA GLU A 505 3.25 0.16 29.81
C GLU A 505 3.67 0.48 31.25
N VAL A 506 4.40 -0.43 31.87
CA VAL A 506 5.00 -0.24 33.20
C VAL A 506 6.52 -0.37 33.09
N PRO A 507 7.31 0.39 33.88
CA PRO A 507 8.75 0.25 33.87
C PRO A 507 9.15 -1.12 34.42
N ILE A 508 10.11 -1.78 33.77
CA ILE A 508 10.70 -3.02 34.28
C ILE A 508 12.22 -2.99 34.16
N SER A 509 12.90 -3.74 35.01
CA SER A 509 14.34 -4.00 34.90
C SER A 509 14.60 -5.06 33.82
N TYR A 510 15.77 -4.99 33.18
CA TYR A 510 16.20 -5.96 32.17
C TYR A 510 17.63 -6.42 32.44
N HIS A 511 17.78 -7.73 32.63
CA HIS A 511 19.07 -8.39 32.78
C HIS A 511 19.52 -9.00 31.46
N PHE A 512 20.82 -8.97 31.21
CA PHE A 512 21.38 -9.65 30.05
C PHE A 512 21.54 -11.12 30.36
N ARG A 513 20.92 -12.01 29.58
CA ARG A 513 21.09 -13.46 29.77
C ARG A 513 22.57 -13.86 29.76
N THR A 514 22.91 -14.78 30.64
CA THR A 514 24.28 -15.30 30.80
C THR A 514 24.58 -16.44 29.82
N THR A 515 23.55 -17.15 29.32
CA THR A 515 23.69 -18.37 28.50
C THR A 515 22.75 -18.39 27.28
N GLY A 516 22.90 -19.36 26.38
CA GLY A 516 22.09 -19.54 25.16
C GLY A 516 22.51 -18.74 23.91
N GLU A 517 22.05 -19.17 22.71
CA GLU A 517 22.25 -18.48 21.41
C GLU A 517 20.97 -17.77 20.90
N SER A 518 21.12 -16.77 20.04
CA SER A 518 20.00 -15.94 19.56
C SER A 518 19.66 -16.31 18.14
N PHE A 519 18.43 -16.78 17.92
CA PHE A 519 18.02 -17.41 16.68
C PHE A 519 17.49 -16.43 15.61
N ILE A 520 17.37 -15.13 15.91
CA ILE A 520 16.71 -14.16 15.01
C ILE A 520 17.70 -13.53 14.02
N LYS A 521 17.54 -13.85 12.73
CA LYS A 521 18.22 -13.18 11.60
C LYS A 521 17.31 -12.14 10.95
N LEU A 522 17.82 -10.92 10.73
CA LEU A 522 17.03 -9.74 10.32
C LEU A 522 16.26 -9.92 8.99
N PHE A 523 16.92 -10.36 7.90
CA PHE A 523 16.27 -10.48 6.59
C PHE A 523 15.17 -11.56 6.55
N PRO A 524 15.41 -12.80 7.03
CA PRO A 524 14.35 -13.80 7.14
C PRO A 524 13.18 -13.33 8.02
N TYR A 525 13.48 -12.58 9.08
CA TYR A 525 12.49 -12.00 9.97
C TYR A 525 11.60 -10.99 9.24
N LEU A 526 12.18 -9.98 8.57
CA LEU A 526 11.39 -8.97 7.84
C LEU A 526 10.50 -9.58 6.75
N ARG A 527 10.97 -10.62 6.04
CA ARG A 527 10.19 -11.31 5.00
C ARG A 527 8.92 -11.99 5.54
N LYS A 528 8.92 -12.38 6.82
CA LYS A 528 7.76 -12.98 7.50
C LYS A 528 6.88 -11.92 8.15
N VAL A 529 7.48 -10.91 8.77
CA VAL A 529 6.78 -9.90 9.57
C VAL A 529 5.98 -8.91 8.73
N VAL A 530 6.55 -8.40 7.64
CA VAL A 530 5.87 -7.36 6.82
C VAL A 530 4.53 -7.86 6.26
N PRO A 531 4.43 -9.07 5.66
CA PRO A 531 3.15 -9.60 5.19
C PRO A 531 2.15 -9.86 6.33
N ALA A 532 2.64 -10.32 7.49
CA ALA A 532 1.80 -10.58 8.66
C ALA A 532 1.16 -9.30 9.20
N VAL A 533 1.97 -8.26 9.44
CA VAL A 533 1.48 -6.93 9.85
C VAL A 533 0.53 -6.36 8.80
N TYR A 534 0.86 -6.48 7.52
CA TYR A 534 -0.04 -6.03 6.46
C TYR A 534 -1.38 -6.76 6.49
N LYS A 535 -1.40 -8.08 6.70
CA LYS A 535 -2.64 -8.85 6.82
C LYS A 535 -3.46 -8.37 8.01
N GLU A 536 -2.83 -8.23 9.18
CA GLU A 536 -3.46 -7.78 10.44
C GLU A 536 -4.14 -6.41 10.29
N LEU A 537 -3.45 -5.48 9.61
CA LEU A 537 -3.99 -4.14 9.35
C LEU A 537 -5.20 -4.13 8.40
N ASN A 538 -5.42 -5.22 7.65
CA ASN A 538 -6.42 -5.32 6.58
C ASN A 538 -7.43 -6.47 6.79
N THR A 539 -7.47 -7.10 7.97
CA THR A 539 -8.41 -8.17 8.33
C THR A 539 -9.74 -7.69 8.92
N VAL A 540 -9.91 -6.37 9.09
CA VAL A 540 -11.13 -5.76 9.65
C VAL A 540 -12.21 -5.58 8.60
#